data_AF-A0A2N6VDQ4-F1
#
_entry.id   AF-A0A2N6VDQ4-F1
#
_cell.length_a   1.000
_cell.length_b   1.000
_cell.length_c   1.000
_cell.angle_alpha   90.00
_cell.angle_beta   90.00
_cell.angle_gamma   90.00
#
_symmetry.space_group_name_H-M   'P 1'
#
loop_
_entity.id
_entity.type
_entity.pdbx_description
1 polymer ?
#
loop_
_entity_poly.entity_id
_entity_poly.type
_entity_poly.pdbx_seq_one_letter_code
_entity_poly.pdbx_strand_id
1 'polypeptide(L)'
;FKKARGSFEKMRREFFAELDKRSAEGKKIKEKIVEEAEQLADSTAWRETSSRFRELMSRWKASPRAQRGDDDKLWERFRSAQDKFFGARSADQAERDEEYRG
;
A
#
# COMPACT_ATOMS: atom_id res chain seq x y z
N PHE A 1 10.80 26.38 -39.25
CA PHE A 1 10.66 25.00 -38.76
C PHE A 1 11.53 24.59 -37.55
N LYS A 2 12.62 25.30 -37.17
CA LYS A 2 13.44 24.93 -35.98
C LYS A 2 12.88 25.39 -34.61
N LYS A 3 12.17 26.52 -34.52
CA LYS A 3 11.59 27.03 -33.25
C LYS A 3 10.48 26.15 -32.65
N ALA A 4 9.70 25.45 -33.48
CA ALA A 4 8.60 24.59 -33.03
C ALA A 4 9.09 23.28 -32.39
N ARG A 5 10.18 22.68 -32.92
CA ARG A 5 10.77 21.45 -32.37
C ARG A 5 11.36 21.64 -30.97
N GLY A 6 12.09 22.75 -30.74
CA GLY A 6 12.65 23.05 -29.42
C GLY A 6 11.60 23.30 -28.33
N SER A 7 10.46 23.89 -28.70
CA SER A 7 9.32 24.10 -27.79
C SER A 7 8.62 22.78 -27.43
N PHE A 8 8.42 21.90 -28.42
CA PHE A 8 7.80 20.60 -28.21
C PHE A 8 8.66 19.66 -27.34
N GLU A 9 9.97 19.61 -27.57
CA GLU A 9 10.90 18.82 -26.73
C GLU A 9 10.99 19.34 -25.29
N LYS A 10 10.85 20.66 -25.08
CA LYS A 10 10.79 21.26 -23.74
C LYS A 10 9.50 20.87 -23.02
N MET A 11 8.34 21.07 -23.63
CA MET A 11 7.04 20.68 -23.03
C MET A 11 6.99 19.18 -22.72
N ARG A 12 7.52 18.33 -23.61
CA ARG A 12 7.58 16.89 -23.38
C ARG A 12 8.41 16.53 -22.15
N ARG A 13 9.58 17.15 -21.97
CA ARG A 13 10.42 16.93 -20.79
C ARG A 13 9.75 17.39 -19.50
N GLU A 14 9.11 18.55 -19.53
CA GLU A 14 8.39 19.09 -18.36
C GLU A 14 7.21 18.19 -17.97
N PHE A 15 6.45 17.69 -18.95
CA PHE A 15 5.35 16.75 -18.72
C PHE A 15 5.82 15.43 -18.08
N PHE A 16 6.86 14.81 -18.62
CA PHE A 16 7.39 13.57 -18.03
C PHE A 16 7.99 13.80 -16.64
N ALA A 17 8.68 14.91 -16.41
CA ALA A 17 9.21 15.24 -15.09
C ALA A 17 8.08 15.42 -14.04
N GLU A 18 6.95 16.00 -14.44
CA GLU A 18 5.77 16.14 -13.57
C GLU A 18 5.09 14.79 -13.29
N LEU A 19 4.96 13.92 -14.30
CA LEU A 19 4.45 12.55 -14.12
C LEU A 19 5.34 11.72 -13.19
N ASP A 20 6.65 11.83 -13.34
CA ASP A 20 7.62 11.12 -12.50
C ASP A 20 7.53 11.58 -11.05
N LYS A 21 7.42 12.89 -10.81
CA LYS A 21 7.22 13.45 -9.46
C LYS A 21 5.95 12.91 -8.81
N ARG A 22 4.81 12.95 -9.50
CA ARG A 22 3.53 12.43 -8.98
C ARG A 22 3.60 10.94 -8.68
N SER A 23 4.25 10.17 -9.55
CA SER A 23 4.43 8.74 -9.35
C SER A 23 5.34 8.44 -8.15
N ALA A 24 6.40 9.23 -7.95
CA ALA A 24 7.30 9.12 -6.81
C ALA A 24 6.61 9.49 -5.48
N GLU A 25 5.72 10.49 -5.49
CA GLU A 25 4.89 10.83 -4.33
C GLU A 25 3.92 9.70 -3.98
N GLY A 26 3.22 9.15 -4.99
CA GLY A 26 2.35 7.98 -4.81
C GLY A 26 3.09 6.78 -4.21
N LYS A 27 4.32 6.51 -4.71
CA LYS A 27 5.19 5.47 -4.17
C LYS A 27 5.49 5.67 -2.68
N LYS A 28 5.96 6.87 -2.29
CA LYS A 28 6.32 7.18 -0.90
C LYS A 28 5.14 7.03 0.05
N ILE A 29 3.94 7.45 -0.38
CA ILE A 29 2.72 7.30 0.44
C ILE A 29 2.40 5.81 0.63
N LYS A 30 2.48 5.02 -0.44
CA LYS A 30 2.21 3.58 -0.40
C LYS A 30 3.26 2.80 0.38
N GLU A 31 4.53 3.17 0.30
CA GLU A 31 5.61 2.62 1.12
C GLU A 31 5.31 2.77 2.61
N LYS A 32 4.93 3.97 3.07
CA LYS A 32 4.55 4.19 4.47
C LYS A 32 3.35 3.34 4.90
N ILE A 33 2.35 3.20 4.04
CA ILE A 33 1.17 2.35 4.32
C ILE A 33 1.58 0.88 4.49
N VAL A 34 2.50 0.40 3.65
CA VAL A 34 3.02 -0.97 3.72
C VAL A 34 3.85 -1.17 5.00
N GLU A 35 4.73 -0.23 5.33
CA GLU A 35 5.52 -0.28 6.57
C GLU A 35 4.63 -0.30 7.82
N GLU A 36 3.60 0.54 7.86
CA GLU A 36 2.60 0.52 8.95
C GLU A 36 1.85 -0.83 9.01
N ALA A 37 1.48 -1.39 7.86
CA ALA A 37 0.82 -2.71 7.79
C ALA A 37 1.73 -3.83 8.28
N GLU A 38 3.01 -3.83 7.90
CA GLU A 38 4.00 -4.82 8.32
C GLU A 38 4.23 -4.78 9.84
N GLN A 39 4.27 -3.59 10.46
CA GLN A 39 4.36 -3.45 11.92
C GLN A 39 3.13 -3.99 12.65
N LEU A 40 1.95 -3.86 12.03
CA LEU A 40 0.68 -4.34 12.58
C LEU A 40 0.48 -5.85 12.38
N ALA A 41 1.25 -6.49 11.49
CA ALA A 41 1.05 -7.88 11.11
C ALA A 41 1.26 -8.88 12.27
N ASP A 42 2.10 -8.52 13.24
CA ASP A 42 2.41 -9.32 14.43
C ASP A 42 1.59 -8.92 15.67
N SER A 43 0.66 -7.96 15.53
CA SER A 43 -0.15 -7.49 16.65
C SER A 43 -1.26 -8.47 17.01
N THR A 44 -1.43 -8.74 18.31
CA THR A 44 -2.53 -9.54 18.87
C THR A 44 -3.72 -8.69 19.32
N ALA A 45 -3.65 -7.37 19.13
CA ALA A 45 -4.75 -6.44 19.42
C ALA A 45 -5.83 -6.51 18.31
N TRP A 46 -6.48 -7.66 18.18
CA TRP A 46 -7.30 -8.05 17.02
C TRP A 46 -8.28 -6.98 16.53
N ARG A 47 -9.01 -6.34 17.45
CA ARG A 47 -10.03 -5.34 17.10
C ARG A 47 -9.42 -4.02 16.61
N GLU A 48 -8.43 -3.51 17.31
CA GLU A 48 -7.77 -2.25 16.98
C GLU A 48 -6.99 -2.38 15.68
N THR A 49 -6.18 -3.42 15.58
CA THR A 49 -5.35 -3.70 14.40
C THR A 49 -6.23 -3.93 13.16
N SER A 50 -7.38 -4.60 13.29
CA SER A 50 -8.35 -4.72 12.18
C SER A 50 -8.92 -3.37 11.74
N SER A 51 -9.13 -2.43 12.67
CA SER A 51 -9.58 -1.06 12.33
C SER A 51 -8.47 -0.31 11.57
N ARG A 52 -7.23 -0.42 12.06
CA ARG A 52 -6.05 0.17 11.41
C ARG A 52 -5.83 -0.37 9.99
N PHE A 53 -5.94 -1.68 9.77
CA PHE A 53 -5.85 -2.24 8.41
C PHE A 53 -6.91 -1.65 7.46
N ARG A 54 -8.14 -1.39 7.93
CA ARG A 54 -9.16 -0.73 7.11
C ARG A 54 -8.80 0.72 6.79
N GLU A 55 -8.26 1.45 7.76
CA GLU A 55 -7.76 2.82 7.58
C GLU A 55 -6.63 2.88 6.55
N LEU A 56 -5.64 1.98 6.69
CA LEU A 56 -4.51 1.85 5.76
C LEU A 56 -4.97 1.55 4.34
N MET A 57 -5.94 0.66 4.18
CA MET A 57 -6.53 0.36 2.88
C MET A 57 -7.24 1.61 2.31
N SER A 58 -7.99 2.36 3.13
CA SER A 58 -8.62 3.61 2.69
C SER A 58 -7.58 4.62 2.19
N ARG A 59 -6.49 4.80 2.95
CA ARG A 59 -5.34 5.63 2.56
C ARG A 59 -4.68 5.13 1.26
N TRP A 60 -4.60 3.81 1.07
CA TRP A 60 -4.06 3.22 -0.16
C TRP A 60 -4.90 3.59 -1.37
N LYS A 61 -6.23 3.46 -1.30
CA LYS A 61 -7.14 3.84 -2.39
C LYS A 61 -7.13 5.33 -2.69
N ALA A 62 -6.91 6.16 -1.67
CA ALA A 62 -6.80 7.61 -1.82
C ALA A 62 -5.43 8.07 -2.36
N SER A 63 -4.42 7.22 -2.31
CA SER A 63 -3.06 7.56 -2.73
C SER A 63 -2.95 7.72 -4.26
N PRO A 64 -2.15 8.68 -4.76
CA PRO A 64 -1.79 8.75 -6.17
C PRO A 64 -1.22 7.41 -6.67
N ARG A 65 -1.47 7.08 -7.94
CA ARG A 65 -0.86 5.90 -8.56
C ARG A 65 0.65 6.08 -8.63
N ALA A 66 1.41 5.10 -8.15
CA ALA A 66 2.83 5.03 -8.44
C ALA A 66 3.04 4.43 -9.83
N GLN A 67 4.30 4.22 -10.20
CA GLN A 67 4.59 3.40 -11.37
C GLN A 67 4.02 1.98 -11.17
N ARG A 68 3.44 1.40 -12.22
CA ARG A 68 2.72 0.12 -12.15
C ARG A 68 3.51 -0.97 -11.43
N GLY A 69 4.80 -1.12 -11.74
CA GLY A 69 5.65 -2.14 -11.11
C GLY A 69 5.94 -1.89 -9.62
N ASP A 70 5.94 -0.63 -9.17
CA ASP A 70 6.08 -0.31 -7.75
C ASP A 70 4.76 -0.52 -7.00
N ASP A 71 3.64 -0.12 -7.60
CA ASP A 71 2.29 -0.34 -7.07
C ASP A 71 2.03 -1.83 -6.80
N ASP A 72 2.34 -2.70 -7.78
CA ASP A 72 2.13 -4.15 -7.66
C ASP A 72 2.98 -4.75 -6.52
N LYS A 73 4.27 -4.40 -6.44
CA LYS A 73 5.18 -4.87 -5.38
C LYS A 73 4.74 -4.42 -3.99
N LEU A 74 4.35 -3.15 -3.85
CA LEU A 74 3.88 -2.61 -2.58
C LEU A 74 2.55 -3.25 -2.18
N TRP A 75 1.68 -3.55 -3.15
CA TRP A 75 0.41 -4.23 -2.90
C TRP A 75 0.61 -5.66 -2.41
N GLU A 76 1.54 -6.40 -3.00
CA GLU A 76 1.89 -7.76 -2.56
C GLU A 76 2.39 -7.77 -1.11
N ARG A 77 3.26 -6.82 -0.75
CA ARG A 77 3.74 -6.67 0.64
C ARG A 77 2.62 -6.33 1.60
N PHE A 78 1.74 -5.38 1.24
CA PHE A 78 0.57 -5.04 2.04
C PHE A 78 -0.34 -6.26 2.27
N ARG A 79 -0.63 -7.02 1.22
CA ARG A 79 -1.42 -8.26 1.33
C ARG A 79 -0.75 -9.29 2.21
N SER A 80 0.55 -9.51 2.06
CA SER A 80 1.27 -10.47 2.90
C SER A 80 1.17 -10.12 4.39
N ALA A 81 1.30 -8.84 4.74
CA ALA A 81 1.09 -8.36 6.11
C ALA A 81 -0.36 -8.58 6.58
N GLN A 82 -1.34 -8.29 5.73
CA GLN A 82 -2.75 -8.51 6.01
C GLN A 82 -3.07 -10.00 6.24
N ASP A 83 -2.58 -10.87 5.37
CA ASP A 83 -2.81 -12.32 5.42
C ASP A 83 -2.18 -12.93 6.68
N LYS A 84 -0.97 -12.49 7.04
CA LYS A 84 -0.30 -12.90 8.30
C LYS A 84 -1.16 -12.56 9.52
N PHE A 85 -1.65 -11.33 9.62
CA PHE A 85 -2.48 -10.88 10.73
C PHE A 85 -3.80 -11.65 10.84
N PHE A 86 -4.55 -11.75 9.74
CA PHE A 86 -5.85 -12.43 9.75
C PHE A 86 -5.72 -13.96 9.91
N GLY A 87 -4.63 -14.55 9.41
CA GLY A 87 -4.28 -15.95 9.66
C GLY A 87 -4.05 -16.21 11.15
N ALA A 88 -3.23 -15.38 11.82
CA ALA A 88 -2.98 -15.48 13.25
C ALA A 88 -4.27 -15.30 14.07
N ARG A 89 -5.11 -14.32 13.71
CA ARG A 89 -6.41 -14.11 14.35
C ARG A 89 -7.35 -15.31 14.19
N SER A 90 -7.41 -15.89 13.00
CA SER A 90 -8.27 -17.04 12.74
C SER A 90 -7.81 -18.27 13.53
N ALA A 91 -6.51 -18.46 13.72
CA ALA A 91 -5.96 -19.53 14.54
C ALA A 91 -6.29 -19.34 16.02
N ASP A 92 -6.10 -18.14 16.58
CA ASP A 92 -6.49 -17.82 17.98
C ASP A 92 -7.99 -18.00 18.23
N GLN A 93 -8.83 -17.68 17.24
CA GLN A 93 -10.28 -17.93 17.34
C GLN A 93 -10.62 -19.42 17.32
N ALA A 94 -9.97 -20.20 16.45
CA ALA A 94 -10.21 -21.64 16.35
C ALA A 94 -9.81 -22.39 17.62
N GLU A 95 -8.66 -22.05 18.23
CA GLU A 95 -8.19 -22.64 19.48
C GLU A 95 -9.18 -22.39 20.63
N ARG A 96 -9.66 -21.15 20.77
CA ARG A 96 -10.67 -20.80 21.78
C ARG A 96 -11.98 -21.53 21.57
N ASP A 97 -12.46 -21.60 20.33
CA ASP A 97 -13.72 -22.29 20.02
C ASP A 97 -13.63 -23.81 20.30
N GLU A 98 -12.45 -24.42 20.12
CA GLU A 98 -12.19 -25.84 20.45
C GLU A 98 -12.13 -26.07 21.97
N GLU A 99 -11.49 -25.17 22.73
CA GLU A 99 -11.43 -25.22 24.19
C GLU A 99 -12.82 -25.11 24.85
N TYR A 100 -13.74 -24.34 24.27
CA TYR A 100 -15.12 -24.24 24.76
C TYR A 100 -16.04 -25.39 24.31
N ARG A 101 -15.62 -26.21 23.35
CA ARG A 101 -16.41 -27.32 22.80
C ARG A 101 -16.07 -28.68 23.43
N GLY A 102 -14.91 -28.80 24.07
CA GLY A 102 -14.49 -29.97 24.88
C GLY A 102 -15.06 -29.96 26.29
#